data_AF-A0A419G268-F1
#
_entry.id   AF-A0A419G268-F1
#
_cell.length_a   1.000
_cell.length_b   1.000
_cell.length_c   1.000
_cell.angle_alpha   90.00
_cell.angle_beta   90.00
_cell.angle_gamma   90.00
#
_symmetry.space_group_name_H-M   'P 1'
#
loop_
_entity.id
_entity.type
_entity.pdbx_description
1 polymer ?
#
loop_
_entity_poly.entity_id
_entity_poly.type
_entity_poly.pdbx_seq_one_letter_code
_entity_poly.pdbx_strand_id
1 'polypeptide(L)'
;MSFKEELQKLSVQIIERKKHITNEEMTKQALIIPFLQVLGYDVFNPLEVKSEYISDFGKKKGEKADYAIFKDNKPIIFIEAKAVTENTDNHDSQLARYFNATPEVKLA
;
A
#
# COMPACT_ATOMS: atom_id res chain seq x y z
N MET A 1 -10.59 -7.17 -20.17
CA MET A 1 -11.46 -7.92 -19.25
C MET A 1 -12.24 -6.88 -18.45
N SER A 2 -13.36 -7.24 -17.85
CA SER A 2 -14.03 -6.36 -16.89
C SER A 2 -13.23 -6.28 -15.60
N PHE A 3 -13.34 -5.17 -14.87
CA PHE A 3 -12.72 -5.00 -13.54
C PHE A 3 -13.01 -6.18 -12.60
N LYS A 4 -14.25 -6.69 -12.63
CA LYS A 4 -14.66 -7.86 -11.84
C LYS A 4 -13.86 -9.10 -12.18
N GLU A 5 -13.62 -9.37 -13.46
CA GLU A 5 -12.86 -10.54 -13.91
C GLU A 5 -11.37 -10.41 -13.54
N GLU A 6 -10.80 -9.21 -13.64
CA GLU A 6 -9.41 -8.94 -13.25
C GLU A 6 -9.21 -9.13 -11.75
N LEU A 7 -10.16 -8.65 -10.94
CA LEU A 7 -10.15 -8.84 -9.49
C LEU A 7 -10.29 -10.32 -9.10
N GLN A 8 -11.18 -11.06 -9.77
CA GLN A 8 -11.33 -12.50 -9.55
C GLN A 8 -10.05 -13.27 -9.91
N LYS A 9 -9.44 -12.94 -11.05
CA LYS A 9 -8.17 -13.54 -11.47
C LYS A 9 -7.06 -13.25 -10.46
N LEU A 10 -6.95 -12.00 -10.00
CA LEU A 10 -5.97 -11.63 -8.99
C LEU A 10 -6.19 -12.39 -7.67
N SER A 11 -7.43 -12.54 -7.22
CA SER A 11 -7.74 -13.30 -6.00
C SER A 11 -7.20 -14.73 -6.04
N VAL A 12 -7.34 -15.41 -7.18
CA VAL A 12 -6.80 -16.77 -7.36
C VAL A 12 -5.28 -16.75 -7.31
N GLN A 13 -4.64 -15.82 -8.02
CA GLN A 13 -3.19 -15.67 -8.04
C GLN A 13 -2.60 -15.36 -6.65
N ILE A 14 -3.28 -14.54 -5.84
CA ILE A 14 -2.85 -14.19 -4.49
C ILE A 14 -2.82 -15.45 -3.59
N ILE A 15 -3.83 -16.31 -3.67
CA ILE A 15 -3.90 -17.55 -2.88
C ILE A 15 -2.73 -18.48 -3.21
N GLU A 16 -2.36 -18.57 -4.49
CA GLU A 16 -1.21 -19.37 -4.93
C GLU A 16 0.11 -18.75 -4.49
N ARG A 17 0.33 -17.45 -4.76
CA ARG A 17 1.56 -16.73 -4.45
C ARG A 17 1.86 -16.67 -2.96
N LYS A 18 0.83 -16.49 -2.12
CA LYS A 18 0.96 -16.37 -0.65
C LYS A 18 1.77 -17.52 -0.04
N LYS A 19 1.70 -18.73 -0.60
CA LYS A 19 2.43 -19.91 -0.12
C LYS A 19 3.95 -19.81 -0.28
N HIS A 20 4.42 -18.91 -1.14
CA HIS A 20 5.82 -18.73 -1.49
C HIS A 20 6.42 -17.41 -0.96
N ILE A 21 5.61 -16.59 -0.28
CA ILE A 21 6.02 -15.29 0.26
C ILE A 21 6.52 -15.47 1.68
N THR A 22 7.76 -15.05 1.93
CA THR A 22 8.43 -15.24 3.23
C THR A 22 8.80 -13.93 3.92
N ASN A 23 8.70 -12.80 3.23
CA ASN A 23 9.08 -11.49 3.75
C ASN A 23 8.17 -10.36 3.24
N GLU A 24 8.36 -9.18 3.81
CA GLU A 24 7.58 -7.97 3.51
C GLU A 24 7.76 -7.52 2.05
N GLU A 25 8.99 -7.53 1.52
CA GLU A 25 9.27 -7.12 0.13
C GLU A 25 8.54 -8.00 -0.89
N MET A 26 8.55 -9.31 -0.68
CA MET A 26 7.79 -10.24 -1.51
C MET A 26 6.28 -10.00 -1.39
N THR A 27 5.79 -9.58 -0.23
CA THR A 27 4.38 -9.22 -0.03
C THR A 27 4.02 -7.98 -0.86
N LYS A 28 4.86 -6.96 -0.82
CA LYS A 28 4.74 -5.72 -1.61
C LYS A 28 4.68 -6.02 -3.11
N GLN A 29 5.66 -6.76 -3.62
CA GLN A 29 5.79 -7.03 -5.05
C GLN A 29 4.72 -8.01 -5.59
N ALA A 30 4.44 -9.09 -4.86
CA ALA A 30 3.61 -10.17 -5.39
C ALA A 30 2.11 -9.99 -5.15
N LEU A 31 1.72 -9.19 -4.14
CA LEU A 31 0.33 -9.00 -3.72
C LEU A 31 -0.13 -7.54 -3.86
N ILE A 32 0.59 -6.58 -3.26
CA ILE A 32 0.15 -5.18 -3.18
C ILE A 32 0.22 -4.50 -4.55
N ILE A 33 1.36 -4.56 -5.24
CA ILE A 33 1.51 -3.94 -6.57
C ILE A 33 0.44 -4.45 -7.56
N PRO A 34 0.23 -5.77 -7.73
CA PRO A 34 -0.82 -6.28 -8.60
C PRO A 34 -2.23 -5.81 -8.21
N PHE A 35 -2.49 -5.65 -6.91
CA PHE A 35 -3.76 -5.11 -6.43
C PHE A 35 -3.95 -3.65 -6.85
N LEU A 36 -2.94 -2.80 -6.68
CA LEU A 36 -2.98 -1.41 -7.11
C LEU A 36 -3.20 -1.28 -8.62
N GLN A 37 -2.54 -2.12 -9.41
CA GLN A 37 -2.73 -2.16 -10.86
C GLN A 37 -4.16 -2.52 -11.26
N VAL A 38 -4.78 -3.51 -10.59
CA VAL A 38 -6.19 -3.88 -10.84
C VAL A 38 -7.14 -2.77 -10.44
N LEU A 39 -6.83 -1.98 -9.40
CA LEU A 39 -7.58 -0.77 -9.05
C LEU A 39 -7.43 0.37 -10.06
N GLY A 40 -6.51 0.23 -11.02
CA GLY A 40 -6.28 1.20 -12.10
C GLY A 40 -5.20 2.24 -11.79
N TYR A 41 -4.45 2.09 -10.70
CA TYR A 41 -3.33 2.99 -10.39
C TYR A 41 -2.10 2.61 -11.23
N ASP A 42 -1.40 3.61 -11.77
CA ASP A 42 -0.11 3.39 -12.41
C ASP A 42 1.01 3.32 -11.36
N VAL A 43 1.35 2.10 -10.96
CA VAL A 43 2.42 1.80 -10.00
C VAL A 43 3.83 2.20 -10.50
N PHE A 44 3.99 2.50 -11.80
CA PHE A 44 5.25 2.98 -12.37
C PHE A 44 5.29 4.50 -12.51
N ASN A 45 4.17 5.18 -12.28
CA ASN A 45 4.10 6.63 -12.29
C ASN A 45 4.38 7.18 -10.88
N PRO A 46 5.55 7.79 -10.63
CA PRO A 46 5.92 8.33 -9.32
C PRO A 46 5.10 9.56 -8.91
N LEU A 47 4.29 10.12 -9.82
CA LEU A 47 3.34 11.19 -9.49
C LEU A 47 2.03 10.64 -8.94
N GLU A 48 1.74 9.35 -9.16
CA GLU A 48 0.52 8.68 -8.72
C GLU A 48 0.80 7.69 -7.59
N VAL A 49 1.83 6.85 -7.71
CA VAL A 49 2.22 5.89 -6.67
C VAL A 49 3.69 6.11 -6.31
N LYS A 50 3.94 6.49 -5.06
CA LYS A 50 5.29 6.63 -4.51
C LYS A 50 5.56 5.49 -3.57
N SER A 51 6.52 4.64 -3.90
CA SER A 51 7.12 3.75 -2.92
C SER A 51 7.88 4.56 -1.89
N GLU A 52 7.95 4.06 -0.67
CA GLU A 52 8.93 4.53 0.30
C GLU A 52 8.75 6.03 0.64
N TYR A 53 7.49 6.47 0.77
CA TYR A 53 7.13 7.86 0.95
C TYR A 53 7.39 8.35 2.37
N ILE A 54 8.24 9.38 2.48
CA ILE A 54 8.49 10.12 3.72
C ILE A 54 7.60 11.36 3.69
N SER A 55 6.72 11.51 4.67
CA SER A 55 6.05 12.79 4.92
C SER A 55 6.54 13.37 6.24
N ASP A 56 6.69 14.68 6.29
CA ASP A 56 7.06 15.42 7.49
C ASP A 56 5.87 15.47 8.45
N PHE A 57 5.50 14.32 9.02
CA PHE A 57 4.39 14.18 9.95
C PHE A 57 4.81 14.62 11.37
N GLY A 58 4.62 15.91 11.69
CA GLY A 58 4.79 16.41 13.06
C GLY A 58 6.19 16.22 13.68
N LYS A 59 6.27 16.15 15.02
CA LYS A 59 7.55 16.22 15.79
C LYS A 59 8.52 15.04 15.58
N LYS A 60 8.09 13.93 14.96
CA LYS A 60 8.95 12.77 14.65
C LYS A 60 9.31 12.79 13.17
N LYS A 61 10.46 13.39 12.85
CA LYS A 61 11.06 13.28 11.52
C LYS A 61 11.42 11.82 11.21
N GLY A 62 11.05 11.35 10.02
CA GLY A 62 11.61 10.12 9.43
C GLY A 62 10.72 8.88 9.44
N GLU A 63 9.43 8.97 9.80
CA GLU A 63 8.50 7.86 9.58
C GLU A 63 8.10 7.79 8.08
N LYS A 64 8.13 6.59 7.52
CA LYS A 64 8.03 6.30 6.09
C LYS A 64 6.91 5.29 5.86
N ALA A 65 6.06 5.53 4.88
CA ALA A 65 5.06 4.57 4.42
C ALA A 65 5.62 3.77 3.24
N ASP A 66 5.27 2.49 3.15
CA ASP A 66 5.69 1.63 2.04
C ASP A 66 5.18 2.12 0.69
N TYR A 67 3.91 2.52 0.62
CA TYR A 67 3.36 3.22 -0.54
C TYR A 67 2.49 4.40 -0.11
N ALA A 68 2.52 5.45 -0.93
CA ALA A 68 1.58 6.54 -0.88
C ALA A 68 0.98 6.76 -2.28
N ILE A 69 -0.35 6.81 -2.34
CA ILE A 69 -1.08 7.12 -3.57
C ILE A 69 -1.45 8.59 -3.56
N PHE A 70 -1.20 9.25 -4.68
CA PHE A 70 -1.39 10.66 -4.88
C PHE A 70 -2.51 10.92 -5.87
N LYS A 71 -3.27 11.98 -5.59
CA LYS A 71 -4.20 12.59 -6.53
C LYS A 71 -4.07 14.10 -6.43
N ASP A 72 -3.92 14.77 -7.57
CA ASP A 72 -3.73 16.22 -7.62
C ASP A 72 -2.58 16.71 -6.72
N ASN A 73 -1.44 16.00 -6.76
CA ASN A 73 -0.24 16.22 -5.93
C ASN A 73 -0.46 16.10 -4.41
N LYS A 74 -1.60 15.56 -3.97
CA LYS A 74 -1.90 15.32 -2.55
C LYS A 74 -1.95 13.83 -2.26
N PRO A 75 -1.32 13.35 -1.17
CA PRO A 75 -1.48 11.96 -0.76
C PRO A 75 -2.94 11.72 -0.34
N ILE A 76 -3.54 10.65 -0.85
CA ILE A 76 -4.93 10.28 -0.56
C ILE A 76 -5.04 8.91 0.13
N ILE A 77 -4.04 8.05 -0.04
CA ILE A 77 -3.97 6.72 0.57
C ILE A 77 -2.54 6.46 1.04
N PHE A 78 -2.39 5.96 2.26
CA PHE A 78 -1.14 5.36 2.73
C PHE A 78 -1.30 3.85 2.85
N ILE A 79 -0.24 3.12 2.54
CA ILE A 79 -0.22 1.67 2.62
C ILE A 79 1.07 1.29 3.34
N GLU A 80 0.93 0.48 4.37
CA GLU A 80 2.02 -0.19 5.07
C GLU A 80 1.90 -1.70 4.80
N ALA A 81 3.01 -2.34 4.45
CA ALA A 81 3.08 -3.76 4.25
C ALA A 81 3.70 -4.44 5.47
N LYS A 82 3.31 -5.69 5.69
CA LYS A 82 4.00 -6.61 6.60
C LYS A 82 4.19 -7.93 5.88
N ALA A 83 5.04 -8.80 6.41
CA ALA A 83 5.16 -10.14 5.83
C ALA A 83 3.80 -10.85 5.92
N VAL A 84 3.44 -11.63 4.89
CA VAL A 84 2.13 -12.32 4.84
C VAL A 84 1.90 -13.32 5.99
N THR A 85 2.97 -13.67 6.71
CA THR A 85 3.00 -14.56 7.87
C THR A 85 2.82 -13.82 9.20
N GLU A 86 2.88 -12.49 9.19
CA GLU A 86 2.82 -11.64 10.38
C GLU A 86 1.37 -11.21 10.68
N ASN A 87 1.05 -11.01 11.96
CA ASN A 87 -0.23 -10.46 12.36
C ASN A 87 -0.16 -8.92 12.38
N THR A 88 -1.04 -8.26 11.65
CA THR A 88 -1.10 -6.79 11.52
C THR A 88 -1.84 -6.09 12.66
N ASP A 89 -2.48 -6.80 13.59
CA ASP A 89 -3.37 -6.22 14.63
C ASP A 89 -2.69 -5.17 15.54
N ASN A 90 -1.37 -5.21 15.69
CA ASN A 90 -0.61 -4.27 16.54
C ASN A 90 0.22 -3.24 15.74
N HIS A 91 0.02 -3.16 14.43
CA HIS A 91 0.82 -2.30 13.53
C HIS A 91 0.06 -1.05 13.04
N ASP A 92 -1.14 -0.83 13.55
CA ASP A 92 -2.01 0.29 13.25
C ASP A 92 -1.49 1.64 13.78
N SER A 93 -0.71 1.62 14.86
CA SER A 93 -0.24 2.86 15.52
C SER A 93 0.57 3.78 14.62
N GLN A 94 1.22 3.27 13.59
CA GLN A 94 2.00 4.05 12.61
C GLN A 94 1.08 4.69 11.56
N LEU A 95 0.21 3.89 10.93
CA LEU A 95 -0.78 4.38 9.97
C LEU A 95 -1.76 5.37 10.59
N ALA A 96 -2.19 5.13 11.84
CA ALA A 96 -3.05 6.04 12.59
C ALA A 96 -2.40 7.41 12.81
N ARG A 97 -1.08 7.48 13.02
CA ARG A 97 -0.36 8.76 13.10
C ARG A 97 -0.39 9.49 11.76
N TYR A 98 -0.15 8.78 10.66
CA TYR A 98 -0.17 9.36 9.31
C TYR A 98 -1.54 9.91 8.93
N PHE A 99 -2.58 9.11 9.18
CA PHE A 99 -3.97 9.48 8.92
C PHE A 99 -4.37 10.75 9.67
N ASN A 100 -4.08 10.82 10.97
CA ASN A 100 -4.40 11.99 11.79
C ASN A 100 -3.59 13.24 11.41
N ALA A 101 -2.38 13.07 10.88
CA ALA A 101 -1.50 14.18 10.51
C ALA A 101 -1.76 14.71 9.09
N THR A 102 -2.54 14.00 8.26
CA THR A 102 -2.77 14.37 6.84
C THR A 102 -4.26 14.40 6.51
N PRO A 103 -4.92 15.56 6.64
CA PRO A 103 -6.36 15.71 6.40
C PRO A 103 -6.84 15.28 5.00
N GLU A 104 -5.96 15.31 4.01
CA GLU A 104 -6.24 14.89 2.64
C GLU A 104 -6.35 13.37 2.46
N VAL A 105 -5.74 12.60 3.36
CA VAL A 105 -5.72 11.13 3.30
C VAL A 105 -7.07 10.61 3.77
N LYS A 106 -7.69 9.82 2.91
CA LYS A 106 -9.04 9.26 3.17
C LYS A 106 -9.00 7.80 3.59
N LEU A 107 -7.86 7.14 3.40
CA LEU A 107 -7.66 5.73 3.72
C LEU A 107 -6.20 5.51 4.19
N ALA A 108 -6.03 4.80 5.28
CA ALA A 108 -4.74 4.34 5.80
C ALA A 108 -4.94 2.95 6.41
#